data_AF-A0A2K5Q320-F1
#
_entry.id   AF-A0A2K5Q320-F1
#
_cell.length_a   1.000
_cell.length_b   1.000
_cell.length_c   1.000
_cell.angle_alpha   90.00
_cell.angle_beta   90.00
_cell.angle_gamma   90.00
#
_symmetry.space_group_name_H-M   'P 1'
#
loop_
_entity.id
_entity.type
_entity.pdbx_description
1 polymer ?
#
loop_
_entity_poly.entity_id
_entity_poly.type
_entity_poly.pdbx_seq_one_letter_code
_entity_poly.pdbx_strand_id
1 'polypeptide(L)'
;PGAVDLEKVANVIVDHSLQDCVFSKEAGRMCYAIIQAESKQAGQSVFRRGLLNRLQQEYQAREQLRARSLQGWVCYVTFICNIFDYLRVNNMPMMALVNPVYDCLFRLAQPDSLSKEEEVDCLVLQLHRVGEQLEKMNGQRMDELFVLIRDGFLLPTGLSSLAQLLLLEIIEFRAAGWKTTPAAHKYYYSEVSD
;
A
#
# COMPACT_ATOMS: atom_id res chain seq x y z
N PRO A 1 20.43 -14.90 -13.15
CA PRO A 1 20.41 -15.05 -11.67
C PRO A 1 21.70 -15.68 -11.10
N GLY A 2 22.23 -16.77 -11.68
CA GLY A 2 23.37 -17.50 -11.10
C GLY A 2 24.72 -16.75 -10.99
N ALA A 3 24.87 -15.57 -11.62
CA ALA A 3 26.08 -14.73 -11.59
C ALA A 3 25.89 -13.40 -10.83
N VAL A 4 24.73 -13.19 -10.21
CA VAL A 4 24.35 -11.93 -9.56
C VAL A 4 24.00 -12.22 -8.10
N ASP A 5 24.50 -11.39 -7.19
CA ASP A 5 24.13 -11.44 -5.78
C ASP A 5 22.67 -10.98 -5.61
N LEU A 6 21.76 -11.96 -5.56
CA LEU A 6 20.32 -11.72 -5.46
C LEU A 6 19.89 -11.08 -4.15
N GLU A 7 20.66 -11.27 -3.07
CA GLU A 7 20.38 -10.63 -1.78
C GLU A 7 20.69 -9.14 -1.87
N LYS A 8 21.83 -8.78 -2.47
CA LYS A 8 22.17 -7.38 -2.75
C LYS A 8 21.15 -6.71 -3.68
N VAL A 9 20.67 -7.41 -4.71
CA VAL A 9 19.61 -6.88 -5.59
C VAL A 9 18.33 -6.59 -4.81
N ALA A 10 17.91 -7.49 -3.92
CA ALA A 10 16.73 -7.26 -3.08
C ALA A 10 16.91 -6.00 -2.22
N ASN A 11 18.06 -5.83 -1.58
CA ASN A 11 18.35 -4.65 -0.75
C ASN A 11 18.30 -3.35 -1.55
N VAL A 12 18.94 -3.31 -2.73
CA VAL A 12 18.94 -2.13 -3.61
C VAL A 12 17.52 -1.76 -4.06
N ILE A 13 16.70 -2.74 -4.41
CA ILE A 13 15.31 -2.49 -4.80
C ILE A 13 14.53 -1.88 -3.64
N VAL A 14 14.66 -2.41 -2.41
CA VAL A 14 13.98 -1.85 -1.25
C VAL A 14 14.47 -0.43 -0.98
N ASP A 15 15.78 -0.21 -0.91
CA ASP A 15 16.35 1.11 -0.62
C ASP A 15 15.90 2.17 -1.62
N HIS A 16 15.87 1.83 -2.91
CA HIS A 16 15.41 2.75 -3.96
C HIS A 16 13.89 2.97 -3.90
N SER A 17 13.12 1.93 -3.57
CA SER A 17 11.66 2.03 -3.37
C SER A 17 11.29 2.94 -2.20
N LEU A 18 12.15 3.10 -1.21
CA LEU A 18 11.94 4.04 -0.09
C LEU A 18 12.24 5.49 -0.47
N GLN A 19 13.01 5.73 -1.53
CA GLN A 19 13.46 7.06 -1.93
C GLN A 19 12.61 7.64 -3.08
N ASP A 20 12.04 6.79 -3.92
CA ASP A 20 11.34 7.18 -5.14
C ASP A 20 9.92 6.60 -5.18
N CYS A 21 8.93 7.49 -5.19
CA CYS A 21 7.50 7.13 -5.20
C CYS A 21 7.01 6.59 -6.55
N VAL A 22 7.68 6.93 -7.64
CA VAL A 22 7.40 6.36 -8.96
C VAL A 22 7.95 4.94 -9.01
N PHE A 23 9.20 4.76 -8.55
CA PHE A 23 9.81 3.45 -8.49
C PHE A 23 9.04 2.49 -7.57
N SER A 24 8.59 2.94 -6.39
CA SER A 24 7.81 2.11 -5.46
C SER A 24 6.50 1.57 -6.06
N LYS A 25 5.91 2.29 -7.03
CA LYS A 25 4.72 1.87 -7.78
C LYS A 25 5.00 0.82 -8.85
N GLU A 26 6.22 0.72 -9.37
CA GLU A 26 6.58 -0.25 -10.42
C GLU A 26 7.42 -1.42 -9.91
N ALA A 27 8.06 -1.27 -8.75
CA ALA A 27 9.01 -2.24 -8.22
C ALA A 27 8.40 -3.63 -7.96
N GLY A 28 7.10 -3.76 -7.71
CA GLY A 28 6.45 -5.07 -7.56
C GLY A 28 6.43 -5.90 -8.84
N ARG A 29 6.29 -5.27 -10.01
CA ARG A 29 6.41 -5.97 -11.32
C ARG A 29 7.82 -6.52 -11.52
N MET A 30 8.83 -5.72 -11.16
CA MET A 30 10.23 -6.14 -11.24
C MET A 30 10.51 -7.31 -10.28
N CYS A 31 10.10 -7.18 -9.02
CA CYS A 31 10.24 -8.24 -8.02
C CYS A 31 9.57 -9.54 -8.48
N TYR A 32 8.35 -9.46 -9.02
CA TYR A 32 7.65 -10.60 -9.58
C TYR A 32 8.42 -11.25 -10.72
N ALA A 33 8.90 -10.47 -11.69
CA ALA A 33 9.67 -10.99 -12.82
C ALA A 33 10.96 -11.71 -12.37
N ILE A 34 11.68 -11.16 -11.38
CA ILE A 34 12.89 -11.76 -10.82
C ILE A 34 12.57 -13.08 -10.11
N ILE A 35 11.51 -13.14 -9.30
CA ILE A 35 11.08 -14.36 -8.61
C ILE A 35 10.67 -15.45 -9.60
N GLN A 36 9.99 -15.09 -10.69
CA GLN A 36 9.61 -16.03 -11.74
C GLN A 36 10.81 -16.55 -12.54
N ALA A 37 11.85 -15.72 -12.71
CA ALA A 37 13.10 -16.15 -13.33
C ALA A 37 13.92 -17.06 -12.39
N GLU A 38 13.93 -16.74 -11.10
CA GLU A 38 14.63 -17.51 -10.07
C GLU A 38 14.04 -18.92 -9.90
N SER A 39 12.72 -19.02 -9.82
CA SER A 39 12.02 -20.30 -9.64
C SER A 39 12.24 -21.28 -10.80
N LYS A 40 12.39 -20.77 -12.03
CA LYS A 40 12.66 -21.57 -13.23
C LYS A 40 14.09 -22.10 -13.34
N GLN A 41 15.08 -21.40 -12.77
CA GLN A 41 16.50 -21.71 -13.00
C GLN A 41 17.19 -22.44 -11.85
N ALA A 42 16.71 -22.35 -10.61
CA ALA A 42 17.50 -22.81 -9.47
C ALA A 42 16.75 -23.62 -8.41
N GLY A 43 15.41 -23.69 -8.43
CA GLY A 43 14.64 -24.25 -7.31
C GLY A 43 14.89 -23.55 -5.95
N GLN A 44 15.68 -22.47 -5.96
CA GLN A 44 16.04 -21.64 -4.83
C GLN A 44 15.11 -20.42 -4.77
N SER A 45 15.01 -19.82 -3.59
CA SER A 45 14.20 -18.62 -3.34
C SER A 45 15.00 -17.58 -2.57
N VAL A 46 16.22 -17.31 -3.04
CA VAL A 46 17.18 -16.38 -2.43
C VAL A 46 16.64 -14.95 -2.53
N PHE A 47 16.28 -14.51 -3.74
CA PHE A 47 15.77 -13.15 -3.95
C PHE A 47 14.48 -12.93 -3.16
N ARG A 48 13.51 -13.86 -3.29
CA ARG A 48 12.23 -13.75 -2.57
C ARG A 48 12.44 -13.64 -1.06
N ARG A 49 13.32 -14.45 -0.49
CA ARG A 49 13.61 -14.44 0.95
C ARG A 49 14.31 -13.16 1.37
N GLY A 50 15.32 -12.71 0.60
CA GLY A 50 16.01 -11.45 0.85
C GLY A 50 15.04 -10.26 0.84
N LEU A 51 14.15 -10.21 -0.17
CA LEU A 51 13.12 -9.18 -0.29
C LEU A 51 12.18 -9.17 0.92
N LEU A 52 11.64 -10.34 1.31
CA LEU A 52 10.71 -10.43 2.44
C LEU A 52 11.38 -10.10 3.78
N ASN A 53 12.62 -10.56 3.99
CA ASN A 53 13.39 -10.23 5.19
C ASN A 53 13.64 -8.72 5.29
N ARG A 54 14.06 -8.10 4.19
CA ARG A 54 14.33 -6.66 4.13
C ARG A 54 13.05 -5.82 4.31
N LEU A 55 11.92 -6.25 3.73
CA LEU A 55 10.59 -5.66 3.96
C LEU A 55 10.15 -5.76 5.43
N GLN A 56 10.41 -6.90 6.07
CA GLN A 56 10.08 -7.13 7.47
C GLN A 56 10.91 -6.23 8.40
N GLN A 57 12.17 -5.96 8.06
CA GLN A 57 13.01 -5.02 8.81
C GLN A 57 12.44 -3.59 8.77
N GLU A 58 12.05 -3.08 7.58
CA GLU A 58 11.39 -1.77 7.50
C GLU A 58 10.03 -1.76 8.19
N TYR A 59 9.26 -2.86 8.10
CA TYR A 59 7.98 -3.00 8.81
C TYR A 59 8.17 -2.80 10.32
N GLN A 60 9.19 -3.43 10.91
CA GLN A 60 9.49 -3.32 12.33
C GLN A 60 9.93 -1.90 12.71
N ALA A 61 10.65 -1.21 11.82
CA ALA A 61 11.13 0.15 12.02
C ALA A 61 10.15 1.24 11.54
N ARG A 62 8.91 0.90 11.16
CA ARG A 62 7.98 1.81 10.45
C ARG A 62 7.69 3.13 11.16
N GLU A 63 7.54 3.13 12.49
CA GLU A 63 7.30 4.37 13.23
C GLU A 63 8.54 5.28 13.23
N GLN A 64 9.74 4.68 13.28
CA GLN A 64 11.01 5.43 13.14
C GLN A 64 11.15 5.96 11.71
N LEU A 65 10.74 5.18 10.71
CA LEU A 65 10.71 5.62 9.32
C LEU A 65 9.74 6.80 9.13
N ARG A 66 8.52 6.72 9.65
CA ARG A 66 7.55 7.82 9.61
C ARG A 66 8.06 9.07 10.32
N ALA A 67 8.74 8.90 11.46
CA ALA A 67 9.32 10.02 12.20
C ALA A 67 10.50 10.68 11.47
N ARG A 68 11.36 9.91 10.78
CA ARG A 68 12.54 10.44 10.07
C ARG A 68 12.21 11.03 8.70
N SER A 69 11.25 10.45 7.98
CA SER A 69 10.90 10.85 6.62
C SER A 69 9.47 10.42 6.28
N LEU A 70 8.56 11.39 6.19
CA LEU A 70 7.18 11.14 5.79
C LEU A 70 7.15 10.48 4.40
N GLN A 71 7.84 11.08 3.42
CA GLN A 71 7.98 10.54 2.08
C GLN A 71 8.45 9.09 2.08
N GLY A 72 9.50 8.77 2.86
CA GLY A 72 10.01 7.41 2.93
C GLY A 72 9.00 6.42 3.50
N TRP A 73 8.20 6.85 4.47
CA TRP A 73 7.10 6.05 5.01
C TRP A 73 5.99 5.83 3.96
N VAL A 74 5.56 6.88 3.25
CA VAL A 74 4.54 6.76 2.21
C VAL A 74 5.00 5.85 1.06
N CYS A 75 6.27 5.99 0.67
CA CYS A 75 6.95 5.13 -0.29
C CYS A 75 6.99 3.67 0.17
N TYR A 76 7.27 3.41 1.46
CA TYR A 76 7.25 2.07 2.03
C TYR A 76 5.86 1.43 1.96
N VAL A 77 4.81 2.15 2.39
CA VAL A 77 3.42 1.66 2.32
C VAL A 77 3.06 1.33 0.86
N THR A 78 3.38 2.24 -0.07
CA THR A 78 3.14 2.02 -1.50
C THR A 78 3.86 0.76 -1.97
N PHE A 79 5.13 0.58 -1.58
CA PHE A 79 5.92 -0.56 -1.99
C PHE A 79 5.38 -1.89 -1.42
N ILE A 80 5.06 -1.96 -0.12
CA ILE A 80 4.52 -3.21 0.46
C ILE A 80 3.15 -3.59 -0.13
N CYS A 81 2.29 -2.60 -0.43
CA CYS A 81 1.04 -2.84 -1.14
C CYS A 81 1.29 -3.31 -2.58
N ASN A 82 2.30 -2.76 -3.25
CA ASN A 82 2.74 -3.21 -4.57
C ASN A 82 3.20 -4.67 -4.57
N ILE A 83 4.05 -5.02 -3.60
CA ILE A 83 4.52 -6.39 -3.44
C ILE A 83 3.33 -7.31 -3.16
N PHE A 84 2.40 -6.92 -2.28
CA PHE A 84 1.19 -7.69 -2.04
C PHE A 84 0.39 -7.94 -3.34
N ASP A 85 0.24 -6.92 -4.18
CA ASP A 85 -0.50 -7.00 -5.45
C ASP A 85 0.20 -7.87 -6.52
N TYR A 86 1.53 -7.84 -6.63
CA TYR A 86 2.23 -8.59 -7.67
C TYR A 86 2.72 -9.97 -7.24
N LEU A 87 3.14 -10.16 -5.98
CA LEU A 87 3.62 -11.46 -5.50
C LEU A 87 2.44 -12.39 -5.24
N ARG A 88 2.31 -13.40 -6.11
CA ARG A 88 1.38 -14.51 -5.95
C ARG A 88 2.12 -15.82 -5.71
N VAL A 89 1.58 -16.65 -4.84
CA VAL A 89 1.99 -18.05 -4.64
C VAL A 89 0.81 -18.91 -5.05
N ASN A 90 0.97 -19.77 -6.06
CA ASN A 90 -0.12 -20.59 -6.63
C ASN A 90 -1.36 -19.74 -7.01
N ASN A 91 -1.14 -18.60 -7.68
CA ASN A 91 -2.16 -17.61 -8.05
C ASN A 91 -2.89 -16.92 -6.88
N MET A 92 -2.49 -17.16 -5.63
CA MET A 92 -3.05 -16.50 -4.45
C MET A 92 -2.12 -15.40 -3.92
N PRO A 93 -2.66 -14.29 -3.36
CA PRO A 93 -1.86 -13.31 -2.64
C PRO A 93 -1.07 -13.97 -1.50
N MET A 94 0.13 -13.44 -1.21
CA MET A 94 0.94 -14.00 -0.13
C MET A 94 0.34 -13.65 1.24
N MET A 95 -0.18 -14.66 1.95
CA MET A 95 -0.81 -14.49 3.28
C MET A 95 0.10 -13.79 4.31
N ALA A 96 1.42 -13.97 4.21
CA ALA A 96 2.38 -13.33 5.09
C ALA A 96 2.38 -11.79 5.01
N LEU A 97 1.86 -11.21 3.93
CA LEU A 97 1.80 -9.76 3.71
C LEU A 97 0.46 -9.15 4.11
N VAL A 98 -0.60 -9.94 4.30
CA VAL A 98 -1.95 -9.44 4.61
C VAL A 98 -1.94 -8.59 5.88
N ASN A 99 -1.38 -9.11 6.98
CA ASN A 99 -1.32 -8.39 8.24
C ASN A 99 -0.43 -7.14 8.17
N PRO A 100 0.83 -7.20 7.67
CA PRO A 100 1.65 -6.02 7.49
C PRO A 100 1.00 -4.91 6.65
N VAL A 101 0.30 -5.27 5.58
CA VAL A 101 -0.42 -4.29 4.75
C VAL A 101 -1.56 -3.64 5.53
N TYR A 102 -2.41 -4.44 6.19
CA TYR A 102 -3.46 -3.89 7.04
C TYR A 102 -2.89 -2.96 8.12
N ASP A 103 -1.83 -3.36 8.83
CA ASP A 103 -1.24 -2.55 9.89
C ASP A 103 -0.75 -1.19 9.37
N CYS A 104 -0.23 -1.14 8.14
CA CYS A 104 0.12 0.13 7.49
C CYS A 104 -1.12 0.98 7.19
N LEU A 105 -2.19 0.40 6.67
CA LEU A 105 -3.44 1.12 6.40
C LEU A 105 -4.11 1.62 7.70
N PHE A 106 -4.12 0.81 8.75
CA PHE A 106 -4.57 1.20 10.10
C PHE A 106 -3.76 2.35 10.66
N ARG A 107 -2.44 2.37 10.39
CA ARG A 107 -1.57 3.47 10.81
C ARG A 107 -1.89 4.77 10.08
N LEU A 108 -2.14 4.72 8.77
CA LEU A 108 -2.52 5.86 7.96
C LEU A 108 -3.94 6.39 8.30
N ALA A 109 -4.81 5.53 8.83
CA ALA A 109 -6.15 5.90 9.29
C ALA A 109 -6.17 6.49 10.72
N GLN A 110 -5.02 6.63 11.40
CA GLN A 110 -4.97 7.26 12.72
C GLN A 110 -5.20 8.77 12.63
N PRO A 111 -5.77 9.41 13.68
CA PRO A 111 -6.06 10.85 13.66
C PRO A 111 -4.86 11.75 13.32
N ASP A 112 -3.66 11.38 13.77
CA ASP A 112 -2.42 12.13 13.50
C ASP A 112 -1.87 11.95 12.07
N SER A 113 -2.36 10.96 11.34
CA SER A 113 -2.04 10.73 9.92
C SER A 113 -3.08 11.35 9.02
N LEU A 114 -4.36 11.33 9.43
CA LEU A 114 -5.44 11.97 8.67
C LEU A 114 -5.29 13.49 8.58
N SER A 115 -4.53 14.11 9.50
CA SER A 115 -4.15 15.52 9.42
C SER A 115 -3.03 15.81 8.41
N LYS A 116 -2.43 14.79 7.79
CA LYS A 116 -1.38 14.91 6.77
C LYS A 116 -1.91 14.43 5.43
N GLU A 117 -2.11 15.38 4.52
CA GLU A 117 -2.68 15.12 3.20
C GLU A 117 -1.93 14.04 2.41
N GLU A 118 -0.59 14.01 2.48
CA GLU A 118 0.24 12.97 1.85
C GLU A 118 -0.07 11.54 2.33
N GLU A 119 -0.40 11.38 3.62
CA GLU A 119 -0.75 10.07 4.18
C GLU A 119 -2.18 9.66 3.80
N VAL A 120 -3.10 10.63 3.71
CA VAL A 120 -4.48 10.41 3.24
C VAL A 120 -4.49 10.01 1.77
N ASP A 121 -3.75 10.72 0.91
CA ASP A 121 -3.60 10.38 -0.51
C ASP A 121 -3.08 8.94 -0.66
N CYS A 122 -2.04 8.58 0.09
CA CYS A 122 -1.51 7.23 0.07
C CYS A 122 -2.51 6.17 0.55
N LEU A 123 -3.24 6.42 1.65
CA LEU A 123 -4.26 5.51 2.16
C LEU A 123 -5.31 5.21 1.09
N VAL A 124 -5.86 6.28 0.48
CA VAL A 124 -6.90 6.18 -0.55
C VAL A 124 -6.37 5.49 -1.80
N LEU A 125 -5.17 5.87 -2.25
CA LEU A 125 -4.50 5.22 -3.39
C LEU A 125 -4.32 3.72 -3.17
N GLN A 126 -3.87 3.29 -1.99
CA GLN A 126 -3.68 1.87 -1.73
C GLN A 126 -5.02 1.13 -1.62
N LEU A 127 -6.05 1.73 -1.01
CA LEU A 127 -7.38 1.13 -0.94
C LEU A 127 -8.02 0.97 -2.33
N HIS A 128 -7.85 1.93 -3.23
CA HIS A 128 -8.27 1.79 -4.63
C HIS A 128 -7.60 0.59 -5.32
N ARG A 129 -6.32 0.37 -5.04
CA ARG A 129 -5.53 -0.66 -5.73
C ARG A 129 -5.74 -2.07 -5.17
N VAL A 130 -5.69 -2.22 -3.85
CA VAL A 130 -5.64 -3.54 -3.19
C VAL A 130 -6.79 -3.77 -2.21
N GLY A 131 -7.70 -2.80 -2.02
CA GLY A 131 -8.76 -2.86 -1.03
C GLY A 131 -9.72 -4.03 -1.22
N GLU A 132 -10.26 -4.23 -2.43
CA GLU A 132 -11.16 -5.36 -2.72
C GLU A 132 -10.47 -6.71 -2.46
N GLN A 133 -9.19 -6.82 -2.82
CA GLN A 133 -8.41 -8.02 -2.59
C GLN A 133 -8.14 -8.27 -1.09
N LEU A 134 -7.82 -7.23 -0.33
CA LEU A 134 -7.63 -7.32 1.11
C LEU A 134 -8.94 -7.69 1.83
N GLU A 135 -10.07 -7.13 1.41
CA GLU A 135 -11.38 -7.43 1.98
C GLU A 135 -11.75 -8.90 1.77
N LYS A 136 -11.51 -9.45 0.57
CA LYS A 136 -11.69 -10.88 0.29
C LYS A 136 -10.83 -11.78 1.19
N MET A 137 -9.67 -11.28 1.65
CA MET A 137 -8.78 -12.02 2.55
C MET A 137 -9.16 -11.88 4.02
N ASN A 138 -9.68 -10.73 4.44
CA ASN A 138 -10.14 -10.49 5.80
C ASN A 138 -11.14 -9.33 5.86
N GLY A 139 -12.43 -9.62 5.65
CA GLY A 139 -13.49 -8.60 5.65
C GLY A 139 -13.65 -7.89 6.99
N GLN A 140 -13.45 -8.61 8.10
CA GLN A 140 -13.56 -8.03 9.45
C GLN A 140 -12.55 -6.90 9.66
N ARG A 141 -11.28 -7.10 9.29
CA ARG A 141 -10.27 -6.04 9.40
C ARG A 141 -10.57 -4.86 8.48
N MET A 142 -11.17 -5.11 7.31
CA MET A 142 -11.61 -4.03 6.42
C MET A 142 -12.75 -3.21 7.03
N ASP A 143 -13.70 -3.87 7.71
CA ASP A 143 -14.76 -3.19 8.46
C ASP A 143 -14.19 -2.31 9.56
N GLU A 144 -13.29 -2.84 10.38
CA GLU A 144 -12.59 -2.11 11.44
C GLU A 144 -11.81 -0.90 10.89
N LEU A 145 -11.12 -1.06 9.77
CA LEU A 145 -10.40 0.04 9.10
C LEU A 145 -11.37 1.14 8.64
N PHE A 146 -12.50 0.77 8.04
CA PHE A 146 -13.48 1.75 7.58
C PHE A 146 -14.30 2.40 8.72
N VAL A 147 -14.34 1.80 9.90
CA VAL A 147 -14.80 2.51 11.11
C VAL A 147 -13.86 3.68 11.41
N LEU A 148 -12.54 3.46 11.45
CA LEU A 148 -11.57 4.53 11.70
C LEU A 148 -11.63 5.65 10.65
N ILE A 149 -11.78 5.29 9.37
CA ILE A 149 -11.92 6.26 8.28
C ILE A 149 -13.17 7.13 8.46
N ARG A 150 -14.31 6.52 8.80
CA ARG A 150 -15.56 7.25 9.06
C ARG A 150 -15.48 8.12 10.31
N ASP A 151 -14.90 7.60 11.38
CA ASP A 151 -14.71 8.35 12.62
C ASP A 151 -13.79 9.56 12.37
N GLY A 152 -12.70 9.37 11.63
CA GLY A 152 -11.79 10.43 11.22
C GLY A 152 -12.47 11.52 10.40
N PHE A 153 -13.37 11.13 9.48
CA PHE A 153 -14.15 12.06 8.65
C PHE A 153 -15.22 12.83 9.44
N LEU A 154 -15.92 12.17 10.37
CA LEU A 154 -17.06 12.75 11.11
C LEU A 154 -16.64 13.61 12.30
N LEU A 155 -15.53 13.28 12.96
CA LEU A 155 -15.08 14.00 14.15
C LEU A 155 -14.41 15.33 13.77
N PRO A 156 -14.44 16.36 14.65
CA PRO A 156 -13.79 17.64 14.40
C PRO A 156 -12.26 17.46 14.40
N THR A 157 -11.74 17.08 13.26
CA THR A 157 -10.32 16.89 12.99
C THR A 157 -9.91 17.96 11.98
N GLY A 158 -8.71 18.51 12.12
CA GLY A 158 -8.19 19.57 11.24
C GLY A 158 -7.86 19.06 9.83
N LEU A 159 -8.77 18.32 9.20
CA LEU A 159 -8.63 17.81 7.84
C LEU A 159 -8.57 18.97 6.86
N SER A 160 -7.69 18.85 5.86
CA SER A 160 -7.77 19.70 4.68
C SER A 160 -9.02 19.39 3.86
N SER A 161 -9.46 20.33 3.03
CA SER A 161 -10.58 20.10 2.12
C SER A 161 -10.32 18.95 1.16
N LEU A 162 -9.06 18.77 0.72
CA LEU A 162 -8.69 17.63 -0.12
C LEU A 162 -8.79 16.32 0.66
N ALA A 163 -8.29 16.27 1.90
CA ALA A 163 -8.41 15.07 2.73
C ALA A 163 -9.88 14.69 2.96
N GLN A 164 -10.77 15.65 3.21
CA GLN A 164 -12.21 15.40 3.32
C GLN A 164 -12.78 14.81 2.03
N LEU A 165 -12.45 15.39 0.88
CA LEU A 165 -12.92 14.90 -0.42
C LEU A 165 -12.44 13.46 -0.70
N LEU A 166 -11.16 13.18 -0.47
CA LEU A 166 -10.55 11.86 -0.67
C LEU A 166 -11.15 10.80 0.26
N LEU A 167 -11.38 11.13 1.54
CA LEU A 167 -11.98 10.21 2.50
C LEU A 167 -13.46 9.92 2.15
N LEU A 168 -14.21 10.93 1.71
CA LEU A 168 -15.59 10.72 1.27
C LEU A 168 -15.65 9.83 0.02
N GLU A 169 -14.78 10.09 -0.95
CA GLU A 169 -14.68 9.31 -2.19
C GLU A 169 -14.41 7.84 -1.89
N ILE A 170 -13.44 7.51 -1.02
CA ILE A 170 -13.12 6.11 -0.72
C ILE A 170 -14.23 5.41 0.09
N ILE A 171 -14.95 6.13 0.94
CA ILE A 171 -16.12 5.62 1.66
C ILE A 171 -17.21 5.21 0.66
N GLU A 172 -17.52 6.08 -0.31
CA GLU A 172 -18.48 5.79 -1.38
C GLU A 172 -17.99 4.65 -2.28
N PHE A 173 -16.71 4.65 -2.65
CA PHE A 173 -16.10 3.64 -3.50
C PHE A 173 -16.26 2.22 -2.91
N ARG A 174 -15.98 2.05 -1.60
CA ARG A 174 -16.22 0.78 -0.92
C ARG A 174 -17.71 0.46 -0.82
N ALA A 175 -18.56 1.43 -0.49
CA ALA A 175 -20.01 1.22 -0.38
C ALA A 175 -20.65 0.76 -1.71
N ALA A 176 -20.07 1.19 -2.84
CA ALA A 176 -20.45 0.76 -4.19
C ALA A 176 -19.80 -0.58 -4.63
N GLY A 177 -19.16 -1.31 -3.71
CA GLY A 177 -18.51 -2.59 -3.99
C GLY A 177 -17.19 -2.44 -4.74
N TRP A 178 -16.35 -1.49 -4.31
CA TRP A 178 -15.04 -1.16 -4.88
C TRP A 178 -15.13 -0.72 -6.36
N LYS A 179 -16.10 0.14 -6.65
CA LYS A 179 -16.37 0.65 -8.00
C LYS A 179 -16.76 2.11 -7.96
N THR A 180 -16.24 2.90 -8.89
CA THR A 180 -16.66 4.29 -9.07
C THR A 180 -18.01 4.34 -9.77
N THR A 181 -19.01 4.93 -9.12
CA THR A 181 -20.33 5.14 -9.74
C THR A 181 -20.27 6.29 -10.75
N PRO A 182 -21.18 6.37 -11.74
CA PRO A 182 -21.21 7.50 -12.66
C PRO A 182 -21.41 8.87 -11.97
N ALA A 183 -22.18 8.89 -10.87
CA ALA A 183 -22.40 10.11 -10.09
C ALA A 183 -21.13 10.54 -9.34
N ALA A 184 -20.45 9.59 -8.68
CA ALA A 184 -19.17 9.83 -8.02
C ALA A 184 -18.11 10.26 -9.03
N HIS A 185 -18.05 9.61 -10.21
CA HIS A 185 -17.11 10.00 -11.26
C HIS A 185 -17.30 11.46 -11.67
N LYS A 186 -18.57 11.89 -11.82
CA LYS A 186 -18.90 13.26 -12.16
C LYS A 186 -18.43 14.25 -11.07
N TYR A 187 -18.78 13.97 -9.82
CA TYR A 187 -18.49 14.85 -8.69
C TYR A 187 -16.98 14.99 -8.43
N TYR A 188 -16.25 13.88 -8.35
CA TYR A 188 -14.84 13.89 -7.94
C TYR A 188 -13.84 14.16 -9.08
N TYR A 189 -14.21 13.88 -10.34
CA TYR A 189 -13.25 13.88 -11.46
C TYR A 189 -13.67 14.74 -12.67
N SER A 190 -14.88 15.30 -12.68
CA SER A 190 -15.36 16.13 -13.80
C SER A 190 -15.75 17.56 -13.41
N GLU A 191 -15.84 17.87 -12.12
CA GLU A 191 -15.93 19.24 -11.67
C GLU A 191 -14.57 19.91 -11.90
N VAL A 192 -14.44 20.60 -13.03
CA VAL A 192 -13.41 21.62 -13.19
C VAL A 192 -13.68 22.63 -12.09
N SER A 193 -12.80 22.68 -11.09
CA SER A 193 -12.82 23.73 -10.10
C SER A 193 -12.65 25.05 -10.84
N ASP A 194 -13.69 25.89 -10.84
CA ASP A 194 -13.63 27.27 -11.36
C ASP A 194 -12.61 28.12 -10.59
#